data_AF-A0A2E7VYC9-F1
#
_entry.id   AF-A0A2E7VYC9-F1
#
_cell.length_a   1.000
_cell.length_b   1.000
_cell.length_c   1.000
_cell.angle_alpha   90.00
_cell.angle_beta   90.00
_cell.angle_gamma   90.00
#
_symmetry.space_group_name_H-M   'P 1'
#
loop_
_entity.id
_entity.type
_entity.pdbx_description
1 polymer ?
#
loop_
_entity_poly.entity_id
_entity_poly.type
_entity_poly.pdbx_seq_one_letter_code
_entity_poly.pdbx_strand_id
1 'polypeptide(L)'
;MFKFLFKFIVYSTIIVLMLFVSTEATKISRDKARLKNAHILSQSIQYYKMIHGAFPQSGPNLNISDLLLNEQILFEPMRDPVYTSSTIKFDNNVELLYSSYQQLSSLMNKETLINYYDRLKVNTLKYFNLTYNQVDTAMIDSIEFNVTSDTLNNTWEEDVQNDCAIIYSSNNMSNSYEISICIESEFYKHKKKWDGGNDDNRYEIGSDLRLNTAIILNNKNQITSSLNSSIIQ
;
A
#
# COMPACT_ATOMS: atom_id res chain seq x y z
N MET A 1 22.46 -20.74 29.08
CA MET A 1 21.76 -20.78 27.76
C MET A 1 20.35 -20.19 27.83
N PHE A 2 19.47 -20.68 28.71
CA PHE A 2 18.07 -20.22 28.78
C PHE A 2 17.89 -18.70 29.06
N LYS A 3 18.66 -18.14 30.01
CA LYS A 3 18.67 -16.68 30.28
C LYS A 3 19.11 -15.84 29.07
N PHE A 4 20.00 -16.36 28.24
CA PHE A 4 20.46 -15.67 27.03
C PHE A 4 19.38 -15.71 25.95
N LEU A 5 18.77 -16.87 25.74
CA LEU A 5 17.72 -17.08 24.74
C LEU A 5 16.45 -16.26 25.06
N PHE A 6 16.07 -16.17 26.34
CA PHE A 6 14.98 -15.32 26.80
C PHE A 6 15.26 -13.83 26.54
N LYS A 7 16.46 -13.34 26.90
CA LYS A 7 16.85 -11.95 26.63
C LYS A 7 16.85 -11.65 25.13
N PHE A 8 17.35 -12.57 24.31
CA PHE A 8 17.35 -12.42 22.86
C PHE A 8 15.94 -12.26 22.29
N ILE A 9 14.99 -13.09 22.72
CA ILE A 9 13.59 -13.00 22.31
C ILE A 9 13.01 -11.62 22.69
N VAL A 10 13.22 -11.18 23.93
CA VAL A 10 12.69 -9.88 24.41
C VAL A 10 13.29 -8.71 23.64
N TYR A 11 14.60 -8.71 23.35
CA TYR A 11 15.19 -7.65 22.54
C TYR A 11 14.69 -7.68 21.09
N SER A 12 14.55 -8.87 20.51
CA SER A 12 14.01 -9.02 19.15
C SER A 12 12.58 -8.50 19.05
N THR A 13 11.71 -8.76 20.03
CA THR A 13 10.32 -8.27 20.00
C THR A 13 10.26 -6.74 20.14
N ILE A 14 11.11 -6.14 20.98
CA ILE A 14 11.19 -4.68 21.10
C ILE A 14 11.64 -4.04 19.78
N ILE A 15 12.63 -4.62 19.10
CA ILE A 15 13.12 -4.11 17.81
C ILE A 15 12.00 -4.19 16.77
N VAL A 16 11.30 -5.33 16.65
CA VAL A 16 10.18 -5.49 15.72
C VAL A 16 9.07 -4.48 16.00
N LEU A 17 8.72 -4.27 17.28
CA LEU A 17 7.72 -3.27 17.67
C LEU A 17 8.15 -1.86 17.25
N MET A 18 9.42 -1.49 17.50
CA MET A 18 9.93 -0.18 17.09
C MET A 18 9.94 0.01 15.59
N LEU A 19 10.25 -1.03 14.81
CA LEU A 19 10.16 -0.99 13.35
C LEU A 19 8.73 -0.69 12.90
N PHE A 20 7.74 -1.38 13.46
CA PHE A 20 6.32 -1.16 13.11
C PHE A 20 5.84 0.25 13.46
N VAL A 21 6.19 0.75 14.65
CA VAL A 21 5.86 2.12 15.06
C VAL A 21 6.54 3.14 14.13
N SER A 22 7.78 2.88 13.72
CA SER A 22 8.51 3.77 12.81
C SER A 22 7.86 3.83 11.42
N THR A 23 7.41 2.68 10.88
CA THR A 23 6.70 2.65 9.59
C THR A 23 5.34 3.33 9.65
N GLU A 24 4.62 3.23 10.77
CA GLU A 24 3.36 3.98 10.90
C GLU A 24 3.63 5.49 11.04
N ALA A 25 4.68 5.88 11.74
CA ALA A 25 5.07 7.29 11.85
C ALA A 25 5.46 7.90 10.49
N THR A 26 6.16 7.17 9.63
CA THR A 26 6.49 7.63 8.27
C THR A 26 5.23 7.80 7.42
N LYS A 27 4.31 6.83 7.43
CA LYS A 27 3.00 6.94 6.76
C LYS A 27 2.19 8.14 7.24
N ILE A 28 2.12 8.36 8.56
CA ILE A 28 1.43 9.52 9.15
C ILE A 28 2.03 10.84 8.65
N SER A 29 3.37 10.92 8.59
CA SER A 29 4.06 12.12 8.08
C SER A 29 3.73 12.38 6.61
N ARG A 30 3.76 11.35 5.77
CA ARG A 30 3.37 11.45 4.35
C ARG A 30 1.92 11.87 4.19
N ASP A 31 0.98 11.23 4.89
CA ASP A 31 -0.44 11.56 4.83
C ASP A 31 -0.72 12.99 5.29
N LYS A 32 -0.05 13.46 6.35
CA LYS A 32 -0.16 14.85 6.80
C LYS A 32 0.31 15.83 5.72
N ALA A 33 1.40 15.53 5.04
CA ALA A 33 1.89 16.33 3.93
C ALA A 33 0.95 16.28 2.72
N ARG A 34 0.41 15.10 2.36
CA ARG A 34 -0.60 14.93 1.29
C ARG A 34 -1.85 15.75 1.56
N LEU A 35 -2.42 15.65 2.76
CA LEU A 35 -3.60 16.42 3.17
C LEU A 35 -3.34 17.92 3.09
N LYS A 36 -2.19 18.39 3.58
CA LYS A 36 -1.80 19.81 3.47
C LYS A 36 -1.69 20.24 2.00
N ASN A 37 -1.01 19.45 1.18
CA ASN A 37 -0.81 19.72 -0.24
C ASN A 37 -2.16 19.79 -0.96
N ALA A 38 -3.05 18.83 -0.76
CA ALA A 38 -4.37 18.84 -1.39
C ALA A 38 -5.26 20.01 -0.95
N HIS A 39 -5.19 20.43 0.33
CA HIS A 39 -5.89 21.64 0.76
C HIS A 39 -5.36 22.90 0.09
N ILE A 40 -4.03 23.05 -0.01
CA ILE A 40 -3.41 24.17 -0.73
C ILE A 40 -3.82 24.11 -2.21
N LEU A 41 -3.76 22.92 -2.83
CA LEU A 41 -4.15 22.71 -4.22
C LEU A 41 -5.61 23.11 -4.47
N SER A 42 -6.52 22.68 -3.58
CA SER A 42 -7.94 23.06 -3.63
C SER A 42 -8.13 24.57 -3.59
N GLN A 43 -7.41 25.28 -2.70
CA GLN A 43 -7.47 26.74 -2.61
C GLN A 43 -6.92 27.40 -3.88
N SER A 44 -5.79 26.93 -4.39
CA SER A 44 -5.17 27.43 -5.62
C SER A 44 -6.06 27.21 -6.85
N ILE A 45 -6.73 26.06 -6.96
CA ILE A 45 -7.69 25.77 -8.05
C ILE A 45 -8.90 26.72 -7.98
N GLN A 46 -9.42 26.97 -6.77
CA GLN A 46 -10.51 27.92 -6.59
C GLN A 46 -10.08 29.35 -6.97
N TYR A 47 -8.86 29.74 -6.59
CA TYR A 47 -8.29 31.03 -6.98
C TYR A 47 -8.10 31.15 -8.50
N TYR A 48 -7.58 30.11 -9.15
CA TYR A 48 -7.47 30.02 -10.61
C TYR A 48 -8.83 30.24 -11.28
N LYS A 49 -9.89 29.59 -10.78
CA LYS A 49 -11.25 29.80 -11.28
C LYS A 49 -11.74 31.24 -11.09
N MET A 50 -11.38 31.90 -10.00
CA MET A 50 -11.76 33.31 -9.79
C MET A 50 -11.11 34.24 -10.82
N ILE A 51 -9.88 33.94 -11.26
CA ILE A 51 -9.16 34.74 -12.26
C ILE A 51 -9.63 34.42 -13.68
N HIS A 52 -9.71 33.15 -14.03
CA HIS A 52 -9.91 32.71 -15.42
C HIS A 52 -11.38 32.36 -15.74
N GLY A 53 -12.26 32.33 -14.74
CA GLY A 53 -13.69 32.01 -14.89
C GLY A 53 -14.00 30.52 -15.06
N ALA A 54 -13.00 29.65 -15.16
CA ALA A 54 -13.14 28.21 -15.32
C ALA A 54 -12.09 27.45 -14.49
N PHE A 55 -12.37 26.19 -14.14
CA PHE A 55 -11.38 25.32 -13.49
C PHE A 55 -10.29 24.89 -14.50
N PRO A 56 -9.06 24.63 -14.03
CA PRO A 56 -8.00 24.13 -14.89
C PRO A 56 -8.43 22.79 -15.49
N GLN A 57 -8.13 22.58 -16.76
CA GLN A 57 -8.49 21.34 -17.43
C GLN A 57 -7.71 20.17 -16.83
N SER A 58 -8.43 19.08 -16.55
CA SER A 58 -7.86 17.80 -16.17
C SER A 58 -7.63 16.94 -17.40
N GLY A 59 -6.66 16.03 -17.32
CA GLY A 59 -6.32 15.12 -18.40
C GLY A 59 -4.99 14.39 -18.15
N PRO A 60 -4.74 13.30 -18.89
CA PRO A 60 -3.71 12.35 -18.53
C PRO A 60 -2.27 12.87 -18.66
N ASN A 61 -2.08 13.88 -19.52
CA ASN A 61 -0.78 14.50 -19.76
C ASN A 61 -0.67 15.89 -19.12
N LEU A 62 -1.64 16.27 -18.26
CA LEU A 62 -1.68 17.58 -17.63
C LEU A 62 -1.31 17.44 -16.16
N ASN A 63 -0.30 18.21 -15.72
CA ASN A 63 0.03 18.38 -14.32
C ASN A 63 -0.47 19.75 -13.84
N ILE A 64 -1.55 19.75 -13.06
CA ILE A 64 -2.16 21.00 -12.56
C ILE A 64 -1.20 21.73 -11.62
N SER A 65 -0.36 21.01 -10.86
CA SER A 65 0.65 21.64 -10.00
C SER A 65 1.61 22.51 -10.79
N ASP A 66 2.14 21.99 -11.90
CA ASP A 66 3.06 22.74 -12.77
C ASP A 66 2.35 23.92 -13.47
N LEU A 67 1.10 23.73 -13.90
CA LEU A 67 0.28 24.82 -14.46
C LEU A 67 0.13 25.97 -13.44
N LEU A 68 -0.30 25.66 -12.22
CA LEU A 68 -0.52 26.66 -11.18
C LEU A 68 0.78 27.32 -10.71
N LEU A 69 1.90 26.61 -10.78
CA LEU A 69 3.22 27.16 -10.50
C LEU A 69 3.65 28.16 -11.59
N ASN A 70 3.44 27.82 -12.87
CA ASN A 70 3.76 28.71 -13.99
C ASN A 70 2.91 29.99 -13.97
N GLU A 71 1.66 29.89 -13.53
CA GLU A 71 0.75 31.03 -13.33
C GLU A 71 1.05 31.81 -12.03
N GLN A 72 2.09 31.45 -11.28
CA GLN A 72 2.47 32.07 -10.00
C GLN A 72 1.36 32.04 -8.93
N ILE A 73 0.41 31.11 -9.04
CA ILE A 73 -0.63 30.86 -8.04
C ILE A 73 -0.10 29.94 -6.94
N LEU A 74 0.71 28.94 -7.32
CA LEU A 74 1.55 28.19 -6.41
C LEU A 74 2.95 28.82 -6.37
N PHE A 75 3.53 28.92 -5.18
CA PHE A 75 4.87 29.47 -4.98
C PHE A 75 5.96 28.40 -4.95
N GLU A 76 5.58 27.15 -4.69
CA GLU A 76 6.49 26.01 -4.59
C GLU A 76 5.93 24.85 -5.42
N PRO A 77 6.80 24.04 -6.06
CA PRO A 77 6.36 22.85 -6.76
C PRO A 77 5.71 21.88 -5.77
N MET A 78 4.46 21.53 -6.04
CA MET A 78 3.72 20.58 -5.22
C MET A 78 3.78 19.19 -5.84
N ARG A 79 4.16 18.20 -5.03
CA ARG A 79 4.27 16.79 -5.41
C ARG A 79 3.69 15.90 -4.33
N ASP A 80 3.28 14.69 -4.69
CA ASP A 80 2.95 13.69 -3.67
C ASP A 80 4.23 13.27 -2.91
N PRO A 81 4.24 13.29 -1.57
CA PRO A 81 5.33 12.77 -0.75
C PRO A 81 5.77 11.34 -1.11
N VAL A 82 4.91 10.54 -1.73
CA VAL A 82 5.25 9.19 -2.21
C VAL A 82 6.33 9.22 -3.30
N TYR A 83 6.44 10.29 -4.09
CA TYR A 83 7.44 10.35 -5.15
C TYR A 83 8.77 10.95 -4.68
N THR A 84 8.82 11.47 -3.46
CA THR A 84 9.99 12.16 -2.91
C THR A 84 10.56 11.47 -1.68
N SER A 85 9.81 10.58 -1.03
CA SER A 85 10.26 9.91 0.18
C SER A 85 11.18 8.72 -0.10
N SER A 86 12.39 8.76 0.45
CA SER A 86 13.29 7.60 0.49
C SER A 86 12.79 6.48 1.41
N THR A 87 11.79 6.73 2.26
CA THR A 87 11.29 5.78 3.26
C THR A 87 10.42 4.67 2.67
N ILE A 88 9.96 4.81 1.42
CA ILE A 88 9.04 3.83 0.84
C ILE A 88 9.71 2.48 0.61
N LYS A 89 10.98 2.50 0.20
CA LYS A 89 11.78 1.28 0.09
C LYS A 89 11.89 0.57 1.45
N PHE A 90 12.00 1.34 2.53
CA PHE A 90 12.04 0.79 3.89
C PHE A 90 10.68 0.22 4.31
N ASP A 91 9.59 0.93 4.06
CA ASP A 91 8.24 0.46 4.38
C ASP A 91 7.91 -0.86 3.64
N ASN A 92 8.24 -0.95 2.34
CA ASN A 92 8.05 -2.16 1.53
C ASN A 92 8.86 -3.33 2.09
N ASN A 93 10.11 -3.09 2.51
CA ASN A 93 10.94 -4.13 3.13
C ASN A 93 10.35 -4.63 4.45
N VAL A 94 9.77 -3.74 5.26
CA VAL A 94 9.10 -4.13 6.52
C VAL A 94 7.84 -4.95 6.23
N GLU A 95 7.08 -4.61 5.19
CA GLU A 95 5.90 -5.38 4.77
C GLU A 95 6.26 -6.78 4.23
N LEU A 96 7.37 -6.88 3.48
CA LEU A 96 7.94 -8.17 3.08
C LEU A 96 8.37 -9.02 4.29
N LEU A 97 9.01 -8.41 5.29
CA LEU A 97 9.37 -9.11 6.53
C LEU A 97 8.12 -9.56 7.29
N TYR A 98 7.08 -8.73 7.33
CA TYR A 98 5.82 -9.06 7.99
C TYR A 98 5.08 -10.21 7.30
N SER A 99 4.97 -10.19 5.97
CA SER A 99 4.34 -11.28 5.21
C SER A 99 5.12 -12.60 5.35
N SER A 100 6.45 -12.54 5.31
CA SER A 100 7.32 -13.69 5.59
C SER A 100 7.10 -14.24 7.01
N TYR A 101 6.96 -13.35 8.00
CA TYR A 101 6.64 -13.73 9.37
C TYR A 101 5.26 -14.39 9.47
N GLN A 102 4.24 -13.86 8.77
CA GLN A 102 2.91 -14.46 8.77
C GLN A 102 2.90 -15.86 8.15
N GLN A 103 3.63 -16.06 7.07
CA GLN A 103 3.81 -17.39 6.47
C GLN A 103 4.48 -18.34 7.46
N LEU A 104 5.59 -17.93 8.09
CA LEU A 104 6.27 -18.75 9.09
C LEU A 104 5.37 -19.05 10.30
N SER A 105 4.63 -18.06 10.78
CA SER A 105 3.66 -18.19 11.86
C SER A 105 2.57 -19.22 11.52
N SER A 106 2.05 -19.19 10.29
CA SER A 106 1.04 -20.14 9.82
C SER A 106 1.58 -21.59 9.75
N LEU A 107 2.86 -21.75 9.38
CA LEU A 107 3.56 -23.04 9.41
C LEU A 107 3.81 -23.56 10.84
N MET A 108 3.93 -22.65 11.80
CA MET A 108 4.11 -22.94 13.23
C MET A 108 2.78 -23.00 14.00
N ASN A 109 1.64 -22.96 13.30
CA ASN A 109 0.34 -23.20 13.92
C ASN A 109 0.29 -24.65 14.47
N LYS A 110 -0.37 -24.85 15.60
CA LYS A 110 -0.45 -26.15 16.29
C LYS A 110 -1.02 -27.24 15.37
N GLU A 111 -2.07 -26.92 14.62
CA GLU A 111 -2.70 -27.90 13.71
C GLU A 111 -1.78 -28.26 12.54
N THR A 112 -1.07 -27.29 11.96
CA THR A 112 -0.12 -27.55 10.87
C THR A 112 1.09 -28.32 11.37
N LEU A 113 1.62 -28.01 12.56
CA LEU A 113 2.70 -28.76 13.21
C LEU A 113 2.33 -30.21 13.52
N ILE A 114 1.12 -30.46 14.05
CA ILE A 114 0.62 -31.82 14.30
C ILE A 114 0.54 -32.59 12.99
N ASN A 115 -0.05 -31.99 11.95
CA ASN A 115 -0.15 -32.61 10.63
C ASN A 115 1.22 -32.92 10.02
N TYR A 116 2.20 -32.01 10.14
CA TYR A 116 3.57 -32.25 9.66
C TYR A 116 4.26 -33.35 10.45
N TYR A 117 4.12 -33.37 11.78
CA TYR A 117 4.67 -34.40 12.65
C TYR A 117 4.10 -35.78 12.33
N ASP A 118 2.78 -35.89 12.18
CA ASP A 118 2.12 -37.15 11.84
C ASP A 118 2.53 -37.66 10.45
N ARG A 119 2.70 -36.76 9.47
CA ARG A 119 3.23 -37.12 8.14
C ARG A 119 4.68 -37.59 8.19
N LEU A 120 5.55 -36.94 8.97
CA LEU A 120 6.95 -37.37 9.16
C LEU A 120 7.02 -38.72 9.87
N LYS A 121 6.20 -38.92 10.90
CA LYS A 121 6.07 -40.20 11.62
C LYS A 121 5.68 -41.33 10.65
N VAL A 122 4.67 -41.12 9.81
CA VAL A 122 4.25 -42.13 8.81
C VAL A 122 5.36 -42.40 7.78
N ASN A 123 6.03 -41.36 7.27
CA ASN A 123 7.08 -41.52 6.26
C ASN A 123 8.33 -42.24 6.81
N THR A 124 8.75 -41.91 8.03
CA THR A 124 9.87 -42.60 8.70
C THR A 124 9.54 -44.06 8.97
N LEU A 125 8.33 -44.36 9.43
CA LEU A 125 7.88 -45.74 9.63
C LEU A 125 7.83 -46.52 8.31
N LYS A 126 7.35 -45.91 7.21
CA LYS A 126 7.37 -46.50 5.87
C LYS A 126 8.79 -46.78 5.39
N TYR A 127 9.73 -45.85 5.62
CA TYR A 127 11.14 -46.03 5.28
C TYR A 127 11.78 -47.22 6.02
N PHE A 128 11.40 -47.44 7.28
CA PHE A 128 11.87 -48.58 8.07
C PHE A 128 10.97 -49.83 7.98
N ASN A 129 9.95 -49.82 7.11
CA ASN A 129 8.95 -50.88 6.93
C ASN A 129 8.29 -51.35 8.26
N LEU A 130 7.98 -50.39 9.12
CA LEU A 130 7.31 -50.60 10.41
C LEU A 130 5.84 -50.19 10.28
N THR A 131 4.91 -51.04 10.75
CA THR A 131 3.46 -50.77 10.68
C THR A 131 2.86 -50.52 12.07
N TYR A 132 1.88 -49.62 12.14
CA TYR A 132 1.04 -49.44 13.33
C TYR A 132 -0.17 -50.38 13.28
N ASN A 133 -0.61 -50.89 14.43
CA ASN A 133 -1.77 -51.79 14.55
C ASN A 133 -3.14 -51.09 14.52
N GLN A 134 -3.26 -49.89 13.94
CA GLN A 134 -4.57 -49.26 13.75
C GLN A 134 -4.58 -48.38 12.49
N VAL A 135 -5.56 -48.68 11.63
CA VAL A 135 -5.79 -48.16 10.29
C VAL A 135 -6.29 -46.73 10.36
N ASP A 136 -5.71 -45.84 9.55
CA ASP A 136 -6.44 -44.84 8.78
C ASP A 136 -5.61 -44.48 7.54
N THR A 137 -5.91 -45.17 6.44
CA THR A 137 -5.36 -44.91 5.11
C THR A 137 -5.91 -43.58 4.58
N ALA A 138 -5.21 -42.49 4.85
CA ALA A 138 -5.30 -41.28 4.04
C ALA A 138 -4.35 -41.42 2.84
N MET A 139 -4.93 -41.24 1.65
CA MET A 139 -4.33 -41.35 0.33
C MET A 139 -2.99 -40.60 0.25
N ILE A 140 -1.91 -41.32 -0.08
CA ILE A 140 -0.57 -40.77 -0.25
C ILE A 140 -0.51 -40.16 -1.65
N ASP A 141 -0.68 -38.84 -1.75
CA ASP A 141 -0.22 -38.10 -2.91
C ASP A 141 1.26 -37.74 -2.72
N SER A 142 2.05 -37.94 -3.77
CA SER A 142 3.50 -37.71 -3.78
C SER A 142 3.84 -36.30 -3.30
N ILE A 143 4.88 -36.20 -2.47
CA ILE A 143 5.45 -34.90 -2.09
C ILE A 143 6.16 -34.34 -3.33
N GLU A 144 5.50 -33.44 -4.06
CA GLU A 144 6.22 -32.36 -4.73
C GLU A 144 6.55 -31.31 -3.65
N PHE A 145 7.78 -31.31 -3.17
CA PHE A 145 8.32 -30.17 -2.45
C PHE A 145 8.64 -29.09 -3.50
N ASN A 146 7.61 -28.47 -4.04
CA ASN A 146 7.74 -27.17 -4.67
C ASN A 146 7.79 -26.13 -3.56
N VAL A 147 8.91 -26.07 -2.83
CA VAL A 147 9.42 -24.72 -2.54
C VAL A 147 9.93 -24.25 -3.88
N THR A 148 9.02 -23.72 -4.68
CA THR A 148 9.46 -22.88 -5.77
C THR A 148 10.27 -21.78 -5.09
N SER A 149 11.56 -21.76 -5.42
CA SER A 149 12.41 -20.59 -5.22
C SER A 149 11.78 -19.32 -5.80
N ASP A 150 10.69 -19.44 -6.57
CA ASP A 150 9.84 -18.34 -7.04
C ASP A 150 9.33 -17.42 -5.92
N THR A 151 9.16 -17.91 -4.68
CA THR A 151 8.84 -17.01 -3.54
C THR A 151 10.04 -16.25 -2.97
N LEU A 152 11.26 -16.69 -3.27
CA LEU A 152 12.53 -16.01 -3.01
C LEU A 152 13.03 -15.22 -4.23
N ASN A 153 12.29 -15.29 -5.34
CA ASN A 153 12.54 -14.58 -6.59
C ASN A 153 11.74 -13.28 -6.69
N ASN A 154 11.32 -12.71 -5.55
CA ASN A 154 11.01 -11.30 -5.48
C ASN A 154 12.34 -10.56 -5.65
N THR A 155 12.70 -10.39 -6.91
CA THR A 155 13.68 -9.42 -7.39
C THR A 155 13.59 -8.19 -6.51
N TRP A 156 14.72 -7.84 -5.89
CA TRP A 156 14.94 -6.60 -5.17
C TRP A 156 14.98 -5.39 -6.13
N GLU A 157 14.24 -5.48 -7.24
CA GLU A 157 14.14 -4.50 -8.29
C GLU A 157 12.68 -4.10 -8.45
N GLU A 158 12.45 -2.86 -8.01
CA GLU A 158 11.73 -1.83 -8.75
C GLU A 158 10.39 -2.24 -9.40
N ASP A 159 9.33 -2.18 -8.61
CA ASP A 159 8.32 -1.18 -8.90
C ASP A 159 7.66 -0.83 -7.56
N VAL A 160 7.79 0.43 -7.17
CA VAL A 160 7.00 0.91 -6.05
C VAL A 160 5.57 0.84 -6.54
N GLN A 161 4.80 -0.12 -6.02
CA GLN A 161 3.37 -0.25 -6.26
C GLN A 161 2.69 0.96 -5.63
N ASN A 162 2.80 2.08 -6.33
CA ASN A 162 2.47 3.40 -5.83
C ASN A 162 1.00 3.63 -6.05
N ASP A 163 0.09 2.81 -5.53
CA ASP A 163 -1.37 3.04 -5.64
C ASP A 163 -1.81 4.36 -4.93
N CYS A 164 -0.85 5.03 -4.29
CA CYS A 164 -1.02 6.21 -3.47
C CYS A 164 -0.53 7.50 -4.12
N ALA A 165 -1.35 8.11 -4.98
CA ALA A 165 -1.10 9.43 -5.57
C ALA A 165 -2.20 10.44 -5.21
N ILE A 166 -1.97 11.74 -5.48
CA ILE A 166 -3.00 12.78 -5.51
C ILE A 166 -3.55 12.89 -6.94
N ILE A 167 -4.87 12.83 -7.08
CA ILE A 167 -5.56 12.85 -8.37
C ILE A 167 -6.50 14.05 -8.41
N TYR A 168 -6.54 14.72 -9.55
CA TYR A 168 -7.44 15.83 -9.81
C TYR A 168 -8.34 15.52 -11.01
N SER A 169 -9.62 15.84 -10.89
CA SER A 169 -10.56 15.85 -12.01
C SER A 169 -11.39 17.13 -11.99
N SER A 170 -11.78 17.60 -13.18
CA SER A 170 -12.59 18.79 -13.35
C SER A 170 -13.56 18.65 -14.50
N ASN A 171 -14.75 19.22 -14.32
CA ASN A 171 -15.76 19.33 -15.34
C ASN A 171 -16.26 20.78 -15.39
N ASN A 172 -15.77 21.52 -16.39
CA ASN A 172 -16.17 22.92 -16.59
C ASN A 172 -17.63 23.08 -17.03
N MET A 173 -18.28 22.05 -17.58
CA MET A 173 -19.70 22.11 -17.95
C MET A 173 -20.60 22.11 -16.71
N SER A 174 -20.30 21.26 -15.72
CA SER A 174 -20.98 21.22 -14.42
C SER A 174 -20.40 22.23 -13.42
N ASN A 175 -19.37 22.97 -13.81
CA ASN A 175 -18.63 23.90 -12.97
C ASN A 175 -18.17 23.26 -11.66
N SER A 176 -17.61 22.04 -11.75
CA SER A 176 -17.19 21.26 -10.61
C SER A 176 -15.77 20.70 -10.75
N TYR A 177 -15.14 20.42 -9.60
CA TYR A 177 -13.85 19.74 -9.51
C TYR A 177 -13.79 18.85 -8.27
N GLU A 178 -12.85 17.91 -8.31
CA GLU A 178 -12.56 16.94 -7.26
C GLU A 178 -11.06 16.67 -7.19
N ILE A 179 -10.56 16.52 -5.97
CA ILE A 179 -9.22 16.05 -5.65
C ILE A 179 -9.39 14.80 -4.79
N SER A 180 -8.82 13.69 -5.23
CA SER A 180 -8.89 12.41 -4.52
C SER A 180 -7.50 11.98 -4.07
N ILE A 181 -7.35 11.73 -2.77
CA ILE A 181 -6.07 11.46 -2.10
C ILE A 181 -6.08 10.06 -1.52
N CYS A 182 -5.00 9.32 -1.73
CA CYS A 182 -4.78 8.10 -0.98
C CYS A 182 -4.19 8.40 0.42
N ILE A 183 -4.76 7.75 1.45
CA ILE A 183 -4.26 7.77 2.82
C ILE A 183 -3.77 6.37 3.17
N GLU A 184 -2.52 6.27 3.65
CA GLU A 184 -1.84 5.01 3.96
C GLU A 184 -1.97 4.62 5.43
N SER A 185 -1.80 5.58 6.34
CA SER A 185 -1.72 5.34 7.78
C SER A 185 -3.06 4.92 8.36
N GLU A 186 -3.02 3.96 9.30
CA GLU A 186 -4.21 3.57 10.06
C GLU A 186 -4.83 4.75 10.81
N PHE A 187 -3.98 5.68 11.27
CA PHE A 187 -4.41 6.85 12.01
C PHE A 187 -5.38 7.74 11.21
N TYR A 188 -5.13 7.98 9.93
CA TYR A 188 -5.95 8.87 9.10
C TYR A 188 -7.02 8.16 8.27
N LYS A 189 -7.03 6.81 8.21
CA LYS A 189 -8.02 6.05 7.42
C LYS A 189 -9.47 6.41 7.71
N HIS A 190 -9.79 6.79 8.95
CA HIS A 190 -11.14 7.22 9.30
C HIS A 190 -11.61 8.45 8.50
N LYS A 191 -10.71 9.34 8.05
CA LYS A 191 -11.08 10.55 7.31
C LYS A 191 -11.80 10.26 6.00
N LYS A 192 -11.44 9.16 5.32
CA LYS A 192 -12.06 8.70 4.06
C LYS A 192 -13.56 8.43 4.21
N LYS A 193 -13.99 8.00 5.40
CA LYS A 193 -15.40 7.63 5.64
C LYS A 193 -16.30 8.83 5.93
N TRP A 194 -15.72 10.00 6.15
CA TRP A 194 -16.42 11.19 6.65
C TRP A 194 -16.27 12.40 5.73
N ASP A 195 -15.72 12.24 4.53
CA ASP A 195 -15.65 13.31 3.52
C ASP A 195 -16.97 13.48 2.75
N GLY A 196 -17.87 12.49 2.80
CA GLY A 196 -19.14 12.51 2.08
C GLY A 196 -19.01 12.19 0.59
N GLY A 197 -17.88 11.62 0.21
CA GLY A 197 -17.49 11.23 -1.13
C GLY A 197 -18.11 9.93 -1.65
N ASN A 198 -17.71 9.51 -2.85
CA ASN A 198 -18.17 8.26 -3.47
C ASN A 198 -17.10 7.15 -3.50
N ASP A 199 -15.83 7.44 -3.17
CA ASP A 199 -14.76 6.45 -3.01
C ASP A 199 -14.37 6.24 -1.54
N ASP A 200 -14.85 5.14 -0.95
CA ASP A 200 -14.53 4.75 0.43
C ASP A 200 -13.02 4.48 0.67
N ASN A 201 -12.23 4.30 -0.39
CA ASN A 201 -10.81 3.99 -0.31
C ASN A 201 -9.91 5.21 -0.36
N ARG A 202 -10.46 6.38 -0.69
CA ARG A 202 -9.72 7.62 -0.86
C ARG A 202 -10.37 8.73 -0.05
N TYR A 203 -9.63 9.82 0.15
CA TYR A 203 -10.16 11.01 0.81
C TYR A 203 -10.37 12.09 -0.24
N GLU A 204 -11.58 12.60 -0.33
CA GLU A 204 -12.03 13.45 -1.43
C GLU A 204 -12.26 14.89 -0.96
N ILE A 205 -11.84 15.84 -1.79
CA ILE A 205 -11.99 17.28 -1.55
C ILE A 205 -12.42 17.93 -2.85
N GLY A 206 -13.47 18.73 -2.85
CA GLY A 206 -13.92 19.37 -4.06
C GLY A 206 -15.26 20.06 -3.92
N SER A 207 -15.76 20.56 -5.03
CA SER A 207 -17.14 21.06 -5.12
C SER A 207 -18.15 19.95 -5.46
N ASP A 208 -17.67 18.85 -6.04
CA ASP A 208 -18.46 17.66 -6.38
C ASP A 208 -17.58 16.43 -6.18
N LEU A 209 -17.93 15.56 -5.24
CA LEU A 209 -17.17 14.37 -4.84
C LEU A 209 -17.71 13.11 -5.56
N ARG A 210 -18.06 13.28 -6.84
CA ARG A 210 -18.64 12.25 -7.70
C ARG A 210 -17.97 12.20 -9.06
N LEU A 211 -16.93 13.00 -9.25
CA LEU A 211 -16.15 13.01 -10.47
C LEU A 211 -15.31 11.73 -10.53
N ASN A 212 -14.96 11.32 -11.74
CA ASN A 212 -14.17 10.12 -11.92
C ASN A 212 -12.70 10.42 -11.64
N THR A 213 -12.25 10.11 -10.43
CA THR A 213 -10.84 10.18 -10.01
C THR A 213 -10.17 8.80 -9.99
N ALA A 214 -10.73 7.81 -10.70
CA ALA A 214 -10.16 6.46 -10.74
C ALA A 214 -8.73 6.42 -11.30
N ILE A 215 -7.92 5.54 -10.71
CA ILE A 215 -6.58 5.17 -11.16
C ILE A 215 -6.68 4.02 -12.15
N ILE A 216 -5.89 4.06 -13.22
CA ILE A 216 -5.68 2.92 -14.10
C ILE A 216 -4.23 2.47 -13.93
N LEU A 217 -3.99 1.18 -13.71
CA LEU A 217 -2.63 0.62 -13.71
C LEU A 217 -2.25 0.21 -15.13
N ASN A 218 -1.05 0.56 -15.57
CA ASN A 218 -0.52 0.08 -16.84
C ASN A 218 -0.01 -1.38 -16.72
N ASN A 219 0.42 -1.97 -17.84
CA ASN A 219 0.95 -3.35 -17.89
C ASN A 219 2.22 -3.57 -17.04
N LYS A 220 2.80 -2.50 -16.47
CA LYS A 220 3.93 -2.52 -15.54
C LYS A 220 3.51 -2.16 -14.11
N ASN A 221 2.21 -2.20 -13.79
CA ASN A 221 1.66 -1.81 -12.48
C ASN A 221 1.98 -0.38 -12.02
N GLN A 222 2.22 0.54 -12.95
CA GLN A 222 2.43 1.96 -12.62
C GLN A 222 1.11 2.71 -12.75
N ILE A 223 0.84 3.67 -11.84
CA ILE A 223 -0.32 4.54 -11.93
C ILE A 223 -0.26 5.30 -13.26
N THR A 224 -1.36 5.17 -14.00
CA THR A 224 -1.71 6.03 -15.11
C THR A 224 -3.07 6.69 -14.86
N SER A 225 -3.20 7.88 -15.39
CA SER A 225 -4.39 8.72 -15.27
C SER A 225 -5.48 8.22 -16.21
N SER A 226 -6.73 8.34 -15.77
CA SER A 226 -7.87 8.21 -16.67
C SER A 226 -7.88 9.38 -17.68
N LEU A 227 -8.66 9.24 -18.76
CA LEU A 227 -8.82 10.28 -19.77
C LEU A 227 -9.20 11.66 -19.21
N ASN A 228 -9.87 11.69 -18.05
CA ASN A 228 -10.42 12.91 -17.44
C ASN A 228 -9.81 13.19 -16.06
N SER A 229 -8.67 12.59 -15.74
CA SER A 229 -7.98 12.84 -14.48
C SER A 229 -6.50 13.15 -14.70
N SER A 230 -5.94 13.90 -13.77
CA SER A 230 -4.54 14.32 -13.76
C SER A 230 -3.90 13.84 -12.47
N ILE A 231 -2.70 13.27 -12.57
CA ILE A 231 -1.93 12.82 -11.42
C ILE A 231 -0.94 13.92 -11.06
N ILE A 232 -0.87 14.28 -9.77
CA ILE A 232 0.08 15.25 -9.27
C ILE A 232 1.37 14.52 -8.86
N GLN A 233 2.43 14.70 -9.65
CA GLN A 233 3.75 14.07 -9.49
C GLN A 233 4.86 15.10 -9.23
#